data_AF-A0A4U5VF96-F1
#
_entry.id   AF-A0A4U5VF96-F1
#
_cell.length_a   1.000
_cell.length_b   1.000
_cell.length_c   1.000
_cell.angle_alpha   90.00
_cell.angle_beta   90.00
_cell.angle_gamma   90.00
#
_symmetry.space_group_name_H-M   'P 1'
#
loop_
_entity.id
_entity.type
_entity.pdbx_description
1 polymer ?
#
loop_
_entity_poly.entity_id
_entity_poly.type
_entity_poly.pdbx_seq_one_letter_code
_entity_poly.pdbx_strand_id
1 'polypeptide(L)'
;MVTAVELLGLLLVSVLWGCTNPLLKRGTEGIEHVTETSRVSQLLAEVKFLFLNLKYLVPFLLNQSGSLVYYYVLSTTELSLAVPVANSLTFLCTLLTGKLLGEEFGGKRK
;
A
#
# COMPACT_ATOMS: atom_id res chain seq x y z
N MET A 1 2.28 19.90 -20.98
CA MET A 1 3.49 19.07 -21.03
C MET A 1 3.77 18.62 -19.61
N VAL A 2 4.05 17.34 -19.36
CA VAL A 2 4.27 16.84 -18.01
C VAL A 2 5.56 17.44 -17.44
N THR A 3 5.51 18.01 -16.25
CA THR A 3 6.68 18.63 -15.61
C THR A 3 7.52 17.60 -14.85
N ALA A 4 8.78 17.92 -14.58
CA ALA A 4 9.64 17.06 -13.77
C ALA A 4 9.07 16.83 -12.35
N VAL A 5 8.38 17.83 -11.79
CA VAL A 5 7.75 17.75 -10.47
C VAL A 5 6.61 16.72 -10.46
N GLU A 6 5.78 16.70 -11.50
CA GLU A 6 4.69 15.73 -11.65
C GLU A 6 5.23 14.31 -11.79
N LEU A 7 6.30 14.11 -12.59
CA LEU A 7 6.95 12.81 -12.72
C LEU A 7 7.54 12.33 -11.39
N LEU A 8 8.27 13.20 -10.67
CA LEU A 8 8.82 12.86 -9.35
C LEU A 8 7.70 12.56 -8.34
N GLY A 9 6.59 13.30 -8.40
CA GLY A 9 5.41 13.05 -7.59
C GLY A 9 4.79 11.68 -7.87
N LEU A 10 4.59 11.32 -9.14
CA LEU A 10 4.09 9.99 -9.54
C LEU A 10 5.04 8.88 -9.09
N LEU A 11 6.35 9.05 -9.28
CA LEU A 11 7.37 8.10 -8.80
C LEU A 11 7.28 7.90 -7.28
N LEU A 12 7.21 9.00 -6.52
CA LEU A 12 7.13 8.97 -5.07
C LEU A 12 5.87 8.25 -4.59
N VAL A 13 4.70 8.59 -5.15
CA VAL A 13 3.42 7.93 -4.83
C VAL A 13 3.51 6.43 -5.07
N SER A 14 4.03 6.03 -6.23
CA SER A 14 4.12 4.62 -6.60
C SER A 14 5.08 3.83 -5.71
N VAL A 15 6.18 4.45 -5.27
CA VAL A 15 7.08 3.83 -4.30
C VAL A 15 6.41 3.72 -2.93
N LEU A 16 5.76 4.77 -2.45
CA LEU A 16 5.06 4.77 -1.16
C LEU A 16 3.99 3.68 -1.11
N TRP A 17 3.11 3.61 -2.10
CA TRP A 17 2.09 2.55 -2.15
C TRP A 17 2.69 1.18 -2.44
N GLY A 18 3.56 1.09 -3.46
CA GLY A 18 4.08 -0.20 -3.91
C GLY A 18 4.92 -0.90 -2.86
N CYS A 19 5.77 -0.17 -2.14
CA CYS A 19 6.60 -0.77 -1.09
C CYS A 19 5.80 -1.07 0.18
N THR A 20 4.81 -0.25 0.53
CA THR A 20 4.03 -0.47 1.76
C THR A 20 3.01 -1.60 1.61
N ASN A 21 2.50 -1.87 0.41
CA ASN A 21 1.48 -2.92 0.20
C ASN A 21 1.94 -4.33 0.69
N PRO A 22 3.12 -4.86 0.32
CA PRO A 22 3.59 -6.14 0.86
C PRO A 22 3.89 -6.09 2.36
N LEU A 23 4.36 -4.94 2.87
CA LEU A 23 4.63 -4.76 4.30
C LEU A 23 3.33 -4.77 5.11
N LEU A 24 2.27 -4.14 4.61
CA LEU A 24 0.94 -4.16 5.21
C LEU A 24 0.39 -5.58 5.27
N LYS A 25 0.51 -6.34 4.18
CA LYS A 25 0.12 -7.75 4.13
C LYS A 25 0.81 -8.59 5.22
N ARG A 26 2.12 -8.38 5.44
CA ARG A 26 2.85 -9.02 6.55
C ARG A 26 2.43 -8.50 7.91
N GLY A 27 2.17 -7.21 8.03
CA GLY A 27 1.68 -6.58 9.25
C GLY A 27 0.30 -7.09 9.68
N THR A 28 -0.49 -7.63 8.76
CA THR A 28 -1.78 -8.26 9.07
C THR A 28 -1.71 -9.75 9.43
N GLU A 29 -0.55 -10.40 9.31
CA GLU A 29 -0.40 -11.81 9.70
C GLU A 29 -0.78 -12.00 11.18
N GLY A 30 -1.70 -12.91 11.45
CA GLY A 30 -2.19 -13.19 12.80
C GLY A 30 -3.52 -12.53 13.15
N ILE A 31 -4.03 -11.61 12.32
CA ILE A 31 -5.35 -10.98 12.57
C ILE A 31 -6.49 -12.01 12.57
N GLU A 32 -6.35 -13.06 11.77
CA GLU A 32 -7.29 -14.19 11.67
C GLU A 32 -7.43 -15.00 12.96
N HIS A 33 -6.47 -14.88 13.88
CA HIS A 33 -6.51 -15.54 15.19
C HIS A 33 -7.19 -14.68 16.27
N VAL A 34 -7.51 -13.41 15.95
CA VAL A 34 -8.30 -12.55 16.85
C VAL A 34 -9.75 -13.02 16.74
N THR A 35 -10.32 -13.55 17.83
CA THR A 35 -11.71 -14.04 17.83
C THR A 35 -12.46 -13.57 19.06
N GLU A 36 -13.62 -12.97 18.84
CA GLU A 36 -14.52 -12.44 19.86
C GLU A 36 -15.96 -12.95 19.67
N THR A 37 -16.73 -12.90 20.76
CA THR A 37 -18.10 -13.45 20.79
C THR A 37 -19.12 -12.62 20.02
N SER A 38 -18.87 -11.31 19.86
CA SER A 38 -19.77 -10.35 19.21
C SER A 38 -19.08 -9.71 18.01
N ARG A 39 -19.85 -9.39 16.96
CA ARG A 39 -19.33 -8.71 15.76
C ARG A 39 -18.70 -7.35 16.07
N VAL A 40 -19.24 -6.60 17.02
CA VAL A 40 -18.69 -5.29 17.40
C VAL A 40 -17.38 -5.46 18.17
N SER A 41 -17.33 -6.42 19.10
CA SER A 41 -16.11 -6.74 19.85
C SER A 41 -15.01 -7.27 18.94
N GLN A 42 -15.37 -8.09 17.95
CA GLN A 42 -14.46 -8.59 16.91
C GLN A 42 -13.81 -7.44 16.14
N LEU A 43 -14.62 -6.51 15.62
CA LEU A 43 -14.12 -5.34 14.90
C LEU A 43 -13.21 -4.48 15.79
N LEU A 44 -13.60 -4.25 17.05
CA LEU A 44 -12.78 -3.47 17.96
C LEU A 44 -11.45 -4.18 18.28
N ALA A 45 -11.46 -5.51 18.43
CA ALA A 45 -10.28 -6.31 18.70
C ALA A 45 -9.33 -6.34 17.49
N GLU A 46 -9.85 -6.49 16.27
CA GLU A 46 -9.08 -6.40 15.01
C GLU A 46 -8.48 -5.00 14.83
N VAL A 47 -9.28 -3.94 15.04
CA VAL A 47 -8.78 -2.56 14.99
C VAL A 47 -7.67 -2.36 16.03
N LYS A 48 -7.88 -2.82 17.27
CA LYS A 48 -6.85 -2.75 18.32
C LYS A 48 -5.57 -3.49 17.93
N PHE A 49 -5.68 -4.68 17.33
CA PHE A 49 -4.55 -5.45 16.83
C PHE A 49 -3.75 -4.65 15.79
N LEU A 50 -4.44 -4.06 14.81
CA LEU A 50 -3.79 -3.26 13.76
C LEU A 50 -3.12 -2.00 14.30
N PHE A 51 -3.78 -1.27 15.20
CA PHE A 51 -3.25 -0.02 15.77
C PHE A 51 -2.09 -0.25 16.73
N LEU A 52 -2.04 -1.39 17.44
CA LEU A 52 -0.93 -1.72 18.34
C LEU A 52 0.23 -2.41 17.61
N ASN A 53 0.01 -2.92 16.40
CA ASN A 53 1.07 -3.53 15.61
C ASN A 53 1.85 -2.49 14.82
N LEU A 54 3.01 -2.07 15.33
CA LEU A 54 3.89 -1.11 14.64
C LEU A 54 4.33 -1.59 13.25
N LYS A 55 4.43 -2.91 13.02
CA LYS A 55 4.77 -3.48 11.71
C LYS A 55 3.66 -3.23 10.68
N TYR A 56 2.44 -2.99 11.12
CA TYR A 56 1.32 -2.56 10.28
C TYR A 56 1.16 -1.04 10.25
N LEU A 57 1.18 -0.41 11.43
CA LEU A 57 0.87 1.01 11.58
C LEU A 57 1.85 1.92 10.81
N VAL A 58 3.15 1.59 10.83
CA VAL A 58 4.16 2.40 10.11
C VAL A 58 3.95 2.33 8.59
N PRO A 59 3.87 1.15 7.95
CA PRO A 59 3.50 1.05 6.54
C PRO A 59 2.16 1.70 6.21
N PHE A 60 1.16 1.61 7.10
CA PHE A 60 -0.16 2.21 6.91
C PHE A 60 -0.09 3.73 6.80
N LEU A 61 0.61 4.39 7.73
CA LEU A 61 0.77 5.84 7.71
C LEU A 61 1.56 6.32 6.48
N LEU A 62 2.60 5.57 6.09
CA LEU A 62 3.36 5.85 4.87
C LEU A 62 2.48 5.70 3.62
N ASN A 63 1.67 4.65 3.55
CA ASN A 63 0.71 4.43 2.45
C ASN A 63 -0.27 5.61 2.35
N GLN A 64 -0.85 6.02 3.48
CA GLN A 64 -1.80 7.13 3.53
C GLN A 64 -1.17 8.47 3.14
N SER A 65 0.13 8.68 3.44
CA SER A 65 0.85 9.86 2.97
C SER A 65 1.00 9.90 1.45
N GLY A 66 1.11 8.73 0.80
CA GLY A 66 1.10 8.60 -0.66
C GLY A 66 -0.17 9.18 -1.28
N SER A 67 -1.32 9.03 -0.63
CA SER A 67 -2.59 9.62 -1.07
C SER A 67 -2.59 11.15 -1.06
N LEU A 68 -1.90 11.79 -0.10
CA LEU A 68 -1.76 13.25 -0.08
C LEU A 68 -0.93 13.75 -1.25
N VAL A 69 0.21 13.09 -1.51
CA VAL A 69 1.06 13.41 -2.66
C VAL A 69 0.32 13.18 -3.97
N TYR A 70 -0.42 12.08 -4.07
CA TYR A 70 -1.19 11.76 -5.27
C TYR A 70 -2.29 12.77 -5.54
N TYR A 71 -3.01 13.21 -4.50
CA TYR A 71 -4.02 14.26 -4.64
C TYR A 71 -3.42 15.57 -5.17
N TYR A 72 -2.22 15.93 -4.70
CA TYR A 72 -1.49 17.08 -5.24
C TYR A 72 -1.13 16.90 -6.72
N VAL A 73 -0.58 15.73 -7.09
CA VAL A 73 -0.24 15.40 -8.49
C VAL A 73 -1.48 15.42 -9.39
N LEU A 74 -2.62 14.90 -8.93
CA LEU A 74 -3.88 14.95 -9.67
C LEU A 74 -4.41 16.35 -9.91
N SER A 75 -4.05 17.33 -9.06
CA SER A 75 -4.45 18.72 -9.29
C SER A 75 -3.66 19.42 -10.40
N THR A 76 -2.54 18.83 -10.83
CA THR A 76 -1.61 19.41 -11.80
C THR A 76 -1.41 18.54 -13.05
N THR A 77 -1.81 17.27 -13.01
CA THR A 77 -1.61 16.29 -14.09
C THR A 77 -2.94 15.74 -14.60
N GLU A 78 -3.03 15.54 -15.91
CA GLU A 78 -4.18 14.88 -16.55
C GLU A 78 -4.42 13.48 -15.96
N LEU A 79 -5.67 13.22 -15.54
CA LEU A 79 -6.09 11.95 -14.92
C LEU A 79 -5.79 10.74 -15.81
N SER A 80 -5.95 10.90 -17.14
CA SER A 80 -5.70 9.86 -18.14
C SER A 80 -4.22 9.43 -18.21
N LEU A 81 -3.29 10.26 -17.72
CA LEU A 81 -1.88 9.94 -17.61
C LEU A 81 -1.49 9.54 -16.19
N ALA A 82 -1.93 10.31 -15.19
CA ALA A 82 -1.57 10.09 -13.80
C ALA A 82 -2.04 8.72 -13.29
N VAL A 83 -3.29 8.34 -13.57
CA VAL A 83 -3.89 7.10 -13.06
C VAL A 83 -3.19 5.86 -13.62
N PRO A 84 -3.01 5.70 -14.96
CA PRO A 84 -2.35 4.50 -15.48
C PRO A 84 -0.88 4.40 -15.08
N VAL A 85 -0.16 5.53 -15.05
CA VAL A 85 1.27 5.55 -14.68
C VAL A 85 1.45 5.19 -13.21
N ALA A 86 0.71 5.85 -12.31
CA ALA A 86 0.84 5.61 -10.87
C ALA A 86 0.50 4.16 -10.52
N ASN A 87 -0.58 3.60 -11.08
CA ASN A 87 -0.97 2.22 -10.81
C ASN A 87 0.04 1.20 -11.37
N SER A 88 0.52 1.40 -12.59
CA SER A 88 1.48 0.47 -13.22
C SER A 88 2.81 0.44 -12.46
N LEU A 89 3.31 1.61 -12.04
CA LEU A 89 4.54 1.69 -11.27
C LEU A 89 4.35 1.20 -9.83
N THR A 90 3.20 1.47 -9.20
CA THR A 90 2.84 0.89 -7.90
C THR A 90 2.87 -0.62 -7.96
N PHE A 91 2.30 -1.21 -9.00
CA PHE A 91 2.34 -2.65 -9.22
C PHE A 91 3.77 -3.16 -9.36
N LEU A 92 4.61 -2.52 -10.18
CA LEU A 92 6.02 -2.88 -10.31
C LEU A 92 6.76 -2.83 -8.97
N CYS A 93 6.61 -1.73 -8.22
CA CYS A 93 7.20 -1.57 -6.89
C CYS A 93 6.69 -2.62 -5.90
N THR A 94 5.40 -2.99 -5.97
CA THR A 94 4.80 -4.06 -5.16
C THR A 94 5.46 -5.40 -5.45
N LEU A 95 5.60 -5.76 -6.73
CA LEU A 95 6.26 -7.00 -7.14
C LEU A 95 7.71 -7.06 -6.67
N LEU A 96 8.47 -5.98 -6.90
CA LEU A 96 9.87 -5.91 -6.49
C LEU A 96 10.02 -6.03 -4.97
N THR A 97 9.19 -5.29 -4.22
CA THR A 97 9.23 -5.32 -2.75
C THR A 97 8.82 -6.67 -2.21
N GLY A 98 7.74 -7.27 -2.72
CA GLY A 98 7.34 -8.62 -2.34
C GLY A 98 8.45 -9.64 -2.61
N LYS A 99 9.12 -9.55 -3.77
CA LYS A 99 10.21 -10.46 -4.12
C LYS A 99 11.41 -10.30 -3.17
N LEU A 100 11.77 -9.05 -2.84
CA LEU A 100 12.83 -8.76 -1.86
C LEU A 100 12.50 -9.27 -0.47
N LEU A 101 11.22 -9.24 -0.12
CA LEU A 101 10.70 -9.78 1.12
C LEU A 101 10.68 -11.32 1.12
N GLY A 102 10.81 -11.97 -0.05
CA GLY A 102 10.82 -13.43 -0.18
C GLY A 102 9.45 -14.03 -0.57
N GLU A 103 8.52 -13.22 -1.07
CA GLU A 103 7.27 -13.73 -1.65
C GLU A 103 7.55 -14.41 -3.00
N GLU A 104 6.99 -15.60 -3.20
CA GLU A 104 7.05 -16.29 -4.49
C GLU A 104 6.00 -15.71 -5.45
N PHE A 105 6.48 -15.11 -6.54
CA PHE A 105 5.62 -14.63 -7.62
C PHE A 105 5.63 -15.63 -8.76
N GLY A 106 4.56 -16.40 -8.85
CA GLY A 106 4.32 -17.36 -9.91
C GLY A 106 3.04 -18.10 -9.60
N GLY A 107 2.03 -17.95 -10.47
CA GLY A 107 0.79 -18.73 -10.34
C GLY A 107 1.15 -20.20 -10.17
N LYS A 108 0.44 -20.89 -9.25
CA LYS A 108 0.58 -22.34 -9.08
C LYS A 108 0.59 -22.97 -10.48
N ARG A 109 1.73 -23.52 -10.90
CA ARG A 109 1.75 -24.50 -12.00
C ARG A 109 0.97 -25.69 -11.48
N LYS A 110 -0.32 -25.71 -11.79
CA LYS A 110 -1.09 -26.95 -11.82
C LYS A 110 -0.85 -27.60 -13.17
#